data_AF-A0A7S2RWQ8-F1
#
_entry.id   AF-A0A7S2RWQ8-F1
#
_cell.length_a   1.000
_cell.length_b   1.000
_cell.length_c   1.000
_cell.angle_alpha   90.00
_cell.angle_beta   90.00
_cell.angle_gamma   90.00
#
_symmetry.space_group_name_H-M   'P 1'
#
loop_
_entity.id
_entity.type
_entity.pdbx_description
1 polymer ?
#
loop_
_entity_poly.entity_id
_entity_poly.type
_entity_poly.pdbx_seq_one_letter_code
_entity_poly.pdbx_strand_id
1 'polypeptide(L)'
;GFPYLEAEVRFAVRFQYARKASDLLGQRTRLAFLNVQAAESAVDRIVELMGDELGWSQQEKTEQTVQAMDFLASFAGPEPSAGDMVATNVTDEDLEETFSMLDKDKSGTVDFQELLDFARRAGLGELDGEVEAALHRHSSGSSSLTLAEFKAWWKSGEMDGLLRATLYRRYAASFRKLKGQTGVAFG
;
A
#
# COMPACT_ATOMS: atom_id res chain seq x y z
N GLY A 1 -21.19 2.76 3.67
CA GLY A 1 -20.58 2.68 5.01
C GLY A 1 -21.42 1.77 5.87
N PHE A 2 -20.80 0.99 6.75
CA PHE A 2 -21.49 0.11 7.72
C PHE A 2 -21.66 0.91 9.02
N PRO A 3 -22.84 1.48 9.34
CA PRO A 3 -22.99 2.42 10.45
C PRO A 3 -22.62 1.82 11.82
N TYR A 4 -22.84 0.52 11.97
CA TYR A 4 -22.53 -0.25 13.18
C TYR A 4 -21.03 -0.33 13.43
N LEU A 5 -20.22 -0.47 12.37
CA LEU A 5 -18.77 -0.53 12.45
C LEU A 5 -18.20 0.82 12.93
N GLU A 6 -18.76 1.93 12.46
CA GLU A 6 -18.28 3.26 12.87
C GLU A 6 -18.54 3.55 14.35
N ALA A 7 -19.73 3.16 14.84
CA ALA A 7 -20.07 3.29 16.25
C ALA A 7 -19.16 2.41 17.13
N GLU A 8 -18.87 1.19 16.68
CA GLU A 8 -18.00 0.25 17.36
C GLU A 8 -16.55 0.74 17.43
N VAL A 9 -16.05 1.37 16.35
CA VAL A 9 -14.72 2.01 16.33
C VAL A 9 -14.62 3.09 17.41
N ARG A 10 -15.58 4.01 17.46
CA ARG A 10 -15.58 5.10 18.46
C ARG A 10 -15.72 4.56 19.88
N PHE A 11 -16.56 3.55 20.08
CA PHE A 11 -16.72 2.91 21.39
C PHE A 11 -15.42 2.22 21.85
N ALA A 12 -14.76 1.47 20.96
CA ALA A 12 -13.50 0.82 21.22
C ALA A 12 -12.40 1.82 21.63
N VAL A 13 -12.31 2.96 20.94
CA VAL A 13 -11.34 4.00 21.27
C VAL A 13 -11.63 4.63 22.63
N ARG A 14 -12.87 5.12 22.83
CA ARG A 14 -13.23 5.91 24.01
C ARG A 14 -13.30 5.11 25.31
N PHE A 15 -13.83 3.89 25.24
CA PHE A 15 -14.17 3.12 26.43
C PHE A 15 -13.34 1.86 26.59
N GLN A 16 -12.69 1.39 25.53
CA GLN A 16 -11.87 0.18 25.59
C GLN A 16 -10.39 0.45 25.30
N TYR A 17 -10.01 1.73 25.20
CA TYR A 17 -8.63 2.18 25.03
C TYR A 17 -7.94 1.59 23.79
N ALA A 18 -8.69 1.37 22.71
CA ALA A 18 -8.12 0.96 21.43
C ALA A 18 -7.21 2.06 20.88
N ARG A 19 -5.94 1.75 20.67
CA ARG A 19 -4.92 2.70 20.16
C ARG A 19 -4.24 2.25 18.88
N LYS A 20 -4.62 1.10 18.30
CA LYS A 20 -4.06 0.57 17.05
C LYS A 20 -5.18 0.04 16.16
N ALA A 21 -5.09 0.29 14.85
CA ALA A 21 -6.08 -0.21 13.90
C ALA A 21 -6.08 -1.75 13.82
N SER A 22 -4.91 -2.39 13.92
CA SER A 22 -4.77 -3.85 13.96
C SER A 22 -5.43 -4.50 15.18
N ASP A 23 -5.36 -3.86 16.36
CA ASP A 23 -6.08 -4.31 17.57
C ASP A 23 -7.60 -4.32 17.33
N LEU A 24 -8.12 -3.28 16.69
CA LEU A 24 -9.54 -3.18 16.40
C LEU A 24 -10.02 -4.25 15.41
N LEU A 25 -9.26 -4.47 14.34
CA LEU A 25 -9.53 -5.46 13.30
C LEU A 25 -9.41 -6.91 13.82
N GLY A 26 -8.42 -7.17 14.68
CA GLY A 26 -8.13 -8.51 15.19
C GLY A 26 -8.91 -8.90 16.43
N GLN A 27 -8.89 -8.05 17.46
CA GLN A 27 -9.29 -8.44 18.81
C GLN A 27 -10.71 -7.96 19.17
N ARG A 28 -11.16 -6.84 18.61
CA ARG A 28 -12.42 -6.19 18.99
C ARG A 28 -13.58 -6.53 18.08
N THR A 29 -13.41 -6.28 16.80
CA THR A 29 -14.40 -6.62 15.76
C THR A 29 -14.20 -8.06 15.27
N ARG A 30 -12.97 -8.58 15.39
CA ARG A 30 -12.52 -9.84 14.77
C ARG A 30 -12.75 -9.90 13.26
N LEU A 31 -12.91 -8.75 12.61
CA LEU A 31 -13.20 -8.65 11.18
C LEU A 31 -12.11 -9.31 10.34
N ALA A 32 -10.85 -9.21 10.80
CA ALA A 32 -9.70 -9.89 10.18
C ALA A 32 -9.87 -11.41 10.07
N PHE A 33 -10.44 -12.04 11.10
CA PHE A 33 -10.65 -13.49 11.14
C PHE A 33 -11.90 -13.93 10.36
N LEU A 34 -12.91 -13.06 10.31
CA LEU A 34 -14.20 -13.38 9.70
C LEU A 34 -14.20 -13.18 8.19
N ASN A 35 -13.57 -12.10 7.71
CA ASN A 35 -13.53 -11.75 6.30
C ASN A 35 -12.39 -10.75 6.03
N VAL A 36 -11.23 -11.24 5.61
CA VAL A 36 -10.05 -10.42 5.30
C VAL A 36 -10.36 -9.35 4.25
N GLN A 37 -11.10 -9.69 3.20
CA GLN A 37 -11.43 -8.74 2.13
C GLN A 37 -12.32 -7.58 2.63
N ALA A 38 -13.28 -7.87 3.50
CA ALA A 38 -14.10 -6.85 4.15
C ALA A 38 -13.27 -6.02 5.15
N ALA A 39 -12.33 -6.65 5.85
CA ALA A 39 -11.40 -5.98 6.74
C ALA A 39 -10.50 -4.99 5.99
N GLU A 40 -9.89 -5.43 4.88
CA GLU A 40 -9.07 -4.58 4.00
C GLU A 40 -9.87 -3.37 3.50
N SER A 41 -11.09 -3.60 3.03
CA SER A 41 -11.98 -2.55 2.53
C SER A 41 -12.40 -1.55 3.61
N ALA A 42 -12.26 -1.90 4.88
CA ALA A 42 -12.63 -1.08 6.03
C ALA A 42 -11.44 -0.34 6.66
N VAL A 43 -10.19 -0.69 6.34
CA VAL A 43 -8.98 -0.14 6.99
C VAL A 43 -8.96 1.39 6.92
N ASP A 44 -9.09 1.96 5.72
CA ASP A 44 -9.03 3.42 5.54
C ASP A 44 -10.06 4.13 6.42
N ARG A 45 -11.29 3.63 6.44
CA ARG A 45 -12.37 4.21 7.24
C ARG A 45 -12.14 4.07 8.75
N ILE A 46 -11.61 2.93 9.19
CA ILE A 46 -11.27 2.68 10.60
C ILE A 46 -10.15 3.63 11.04
N VAL A 47 -9.09 3.74 10.25
CA VAL A 47 -7.93 4.61 10.54
C VAL A 47 -8.34 6.08 10.57
N GLU A 48 -9.20 6.53 9.65
CA GLU A 48 -9.79 7.87 9.72
C GLU A 48 -10.50 8.10 11.06
N LEU A 49 -11.46 7.23 11.41
CA LEU A 49 -12.26 7.37 12.61
C LEU A 49 -11.43 7.31 13.89
N MET A 50 -10.47 6.38 13.97
CA MET A 50 -9.55 6.29 15.10
C MET A 50 -8.64 7.51 15.16
N GLY A 51 -8.12 7.96 14.02
CA GLY A 51 -7.24 9.12 13.99
C GLY A 51 -7.94 10.42 14.38
N ASP A 52 -9.22 10.57 14.05
CA ASP A 52 -10.02 11.72 14.49
C ASP A 52 -10.28 11.70 16.00
N GLU A 53 -10.52 10.53 16.59
CA GLU A 53 -10.71 10.38 18.04
C GLU A 53 -9.39 10.52 18.83
N LEU A 54 -8.27 10.14 18.23
CA LEU A 54 -6.96 10.06 18.89
C LEU A 54 -6.02 11.22 18.57
N GLY A 55 -6.40 12.08 17.62
CA GLY A 55 -5.58 13.21 17.16
C GLY A 55 -4.36 12.77 16.36
N TRP A 56 -4.46 11.72 15.55
CA TRP A 56 -3.36 11.23 14.73
C TRP A 56 -3.00 12.22 13.61
N SER A 57 -1.69 12.41 13.41
CA SER A 57 -1.16 13.11 12.24
C SER A 57 -1.42 12.29 10.98
N GLN A 58 -1.25 12.91 9.80
CA GLN A 58 -1.38 12.19 8.53
C GLN A 58 -0.34 11.06 8.42
N GLN A 59 0.87 11.28 8.95
CA GLN A 59 1.92 10.26 9.04
C GLN A 59 1.47 9.07 9.88
N GLU A 60 0.98 9.30 11.10
CA GLU A 60 0.50 8.22 11.97
C GLU A 60 -0.68 7.47 11.32
N LYS A 61 -1.59 8.16 10.64
CA LYS A 61 -2.65 7.51 9.85
C LYS A 61 -2.05 6.59 8.78
N THR A 62 -1.05 7.04 8.02
CA THR A 62 -0.35 6.19 7.04
C THR A 62 0.30 4.98 7.72
N GLU A 63 1.04 5.18 8.81
CA GLU A 63 1.71 4.11 9.54
C GLU A 63 0.71 3.07 10.10
N GLN A 64 -0.42 3.53 10.65
CA GLN A 64 -1.50 2.66 11.14
C GLN A 64 -2.16 1.88 10.00
N THR A 65 -2.35 2.49 8.83
CA THR A 65 -2.85 1.79 7.63
C THR A 65 -1.87 0.72 7.18
N VAL A 66 -0.57 1.02 7.12
CA VAL A 66 0.47 0.05 6.77
C VAL A 66 0.46 -1.13 7.74
N GLN A 67 0.54 -0.85 9.04
CA GLN A 67 0.52 -1.88 10.08
C GLN A 67 -0.76 -2.71 10.08
N ALA A 68 -1.92 -2.11 9.80
CA ALA A 68 -3.19 -2.82 9.69
C ALA A 68 -3.23 -3.74 8.47
N MET A 69 -2.75 -3.28 7.31
CA MET A 69 -2.67 -4.12 6.10
C MET A 69 -1.69 -5.28 6.27
N ASP A 70 -0.51 -5.03 6.86
CA ASP A 70 0.47 -6.08 7.15
C ASP A 70 -0.09 -7.11 8.15
N PHE A 71 -0.84 -6.64 9.16
CA PHE A 71 -1.56 -7.50 10.08
C PHE A 71 -2.61 -8.36 9.34
N LEU A 72 -3.41 -7.77 8.45
CA LEU A 72 -4.42 -8.51 7.68
C LEU A 72 -3.81 -9.54 6.74
N ALA A 73 -2.67 -9.25 6.13
CA ALA A 73 -1.91 -10.19 5.31
C ALA A 73 -1.60 -11.48 6.12
N SER A 74 -1.27 -11.37 7.41
CA SER A 74 -1.03 -12.55 8.25
C SER A 74 -2.24 -13.48 8.44
N PHE A 75 -3.48 -13.03 8.15
CA PHE A 75 -4.71 -13.83 8.23
C PHE A 75 -5.14 -14.47 6.90
N ALA A 76 -4.54 -14.06 5.77
CA ALA A 76 -4.91 -14.56 4.44
C ALA A 76 -4.40 -15.98 4.13
N GLY A 77 -3.75 -16.65 5.10
CA GLY A 77 -2.99 -17.89 4.88
C GLY A 77 -1.50 -17.57 4.78
N PRO A 78 -0.63 -18.54 4.44
CA PRO A 78 0.79 -18.26 4.21
C PRO A 78 0.92 -17.30 3.01
N GLU A 79 0.92 -16.01 3.32
CA GLU A 79 1.53 -14.99 2.48
C GLU A 79 3.02 -15.35 2.42
N PRO A 80 3.59 -15.52 1.22
CA PRO A 80 5.03 -15.69 1.10
C PRO A 80 5.69 -14.50 1.82
N SER A 81 6.69 -14.77 2.65
CA SER A 81 7.41 -13.70 3.35
C SER A 81 7.93 -12.67 2.34
N ALA A 82 8.22 -11.43 2.74
CA ALA A 82 8.78 -10.44 1.82
C ALA A 82 10.09 -10.90 1.13
N GLY A 83 10.76 -11.95 1.63
CA GLY A 83 11.83 -12.67 0.94
C GLY A 83 11.36 -13.75 -0.05
N ASP A 84 10.22 -14.41 0.22
CA ASP A 84 9.62 -15.44 -0.63
C ASP A 84 8.72 -14.85 -1.75
N MET A 85 8.12 -13.67 -1.55
CA MET A 85 7.32 -12.95 -2.57
C MET A 85 8.18 -12.34 -3.69
N VAL A 86 9.47 -12.10 -3.45
CA VAL A 86 10.39 -11.59 -4.49
C VAL A 86 10.70 -12.66 -5.54
N ALA A 87 10.53 -13.94 -5.19
CA ALA A 87 11.03 -15.06 -5.99
C ALA A 87 9.93 -15.85 -6.72
N THR A 88 8.63 -15.58 -6.49
CA THR A 88 7.55 -16.32 -7.16
C THR A 88 6.63 -15.39 -7.96
N ASN A 89 7.20 -14.85 -9.04
CA ASN A 89 6.54 -14.32 -10.24
C ASN A 89 5.82 -12.96 -10.13
N VAL A 90 6.49 -11.89 -9.65
CA VAL A 90 6.17 -10.56 -10.21
C VAL A 90 6.60 -10.59 -11.67
N THR A 91 5.63 -10.54 -12.58
CA THR A 91 5.92 -10.63 -14.01
C THR A 91 6.46 -9.31 -14.53
N ASP A 92 7.12 -9.37 -15.68
CA ASP A 92 7.57 -8.17 -16.37
C ASP A 92 6.39 -7.26 -16.77
N GLU A 93 5.22 -7.83 -17.02
CA GLU A 93 3.96 -7.12 -17.30
C GLU A 93 3.48 -6.34 -16.06
N ASP A 94 3.55 -6.93 -14.86
CA ASP A 94 3.16 -6.25 -13.62
C ASP A 94 4.06 -5.03 -13.31
N LEU A 95 5.34 -5.13 -13.67
CA LEU A 95 6.31 -4.05 -13.52
C LEU A 95 6.07 -2.93 -14.55
N GLU A 96 5.66 -3.29 -15.76
CA GLU A 96 5.28 -2.33 -16.80
C GLU A 96 4.04 -1.53 -16.42
N GLU A 97 3.03 -2.17 -15.83
CA GLU A 97 1.84 -1.47 -15.33
C GLU A 97 2.18 -0.53 -14.17
N THR A 98 2.98 -1.01 -13.21
CA THR A 98 3.43 -0.19 -12.07
C THR A 98 4.22 1.02 -12.56
N PHE A 99 5.08 0.81 -13.55
CA PHE A 99 5.85 1.86 -14.21
C PHE A 99 4.92 2.86 -14.90
N SER A 100 3.94 2.40 -15.67
CA SER A 100 2.97 3.28 -16.33
C SER A 100 2.07 4.07 -15.37
N MET A 101 1.89 3.61 -14.13
CA MET A 101 1.17 4.37 -13.10
C MET A 101 2.00 5.52 -12.54
N LEU A 102 3.31 5.36 -12.53
CA LEU A 102 4.27 6.36 -12.09
C LEU A 102 4.50 7.39 -13.19
N ASP A 103 4.75 6.93 -14.42
CA ASP A 103 4.95 7.72 -15.65
C ASP A 103 3.62 8.34 -16.12
N LYS A 104 3.22 9.45 -15.48
CA LYS A 104 1.96 10.15 -15.74
C LYS A 104 2.02 10.91 -17.04
N ASP A 105 3.17 11.48 -17.36
CA ASP A 105 3.36 12.25 -18.57
C ASP A 105 3.59 11.36 -19.81
N LYS A 106 3.75 10.05 -19.60
CA LYS A 106 3.98 9.03 -20.62
C LYS A 106 5.26 9.29 -21.40
N SER A 107 6.26 9.86 -20.74
CA SER A 107 7.58 10.09 -21.30
C SER A 107 8.36 8.79 -21.55
N GLY A 108 7.92 7.67 -20.95
CA GLY A 108 8.62 6.39 -20.99
C GLY A 108 9.71 6.27 -19.93
N THR A 109 9.80 7.26 -19.03
CA THR A 109 10.71 7.31 -17.89
C THR A 109 9.98 7.79 -16.66
N VAL A 110 10.34 7.31 -15.47
CA VAL A 110 9.81 7.82 -14.21
C VAL A 110 10.80 8.79 -13.61
N ASP A 111 10.47 10.07 -13.60
CA ASP A 111 11.33 11.09 -13.00
C ASP A 111 11.17 11.21 -11.48
N PHE A 112 12.03 12.04 -10.88
CA PHE A 112 11.95 12.32 -9.44
C PHE A 112 10.58 12.87 -9.03
N GLN A 113 10.01 13.79 -9.80
CA GLN A 113 8.75 14.45 -9.47
C GLN A 113 7.58 13.48 -9.53
N GLU A 114 7.57 12.57 -10.49
CA GLU A 114 6.56 11.53 -10.65
C GLU A 114 6.59 10.50 -9.52
N LEU A 115 7.79 10.05 -9.15
CA LEU A 115 7.99 9.12 -8.03
C LEU A 115 7.66 9.79 -6.68
N LEU A 116 8.06 11.05 -6.52
CA LEU A 116 7.78 11.85 -5.32
C LEU A 116 6.28 12.14 -5.18
N ASP A 117 5.62 12.55 -6.27
CA ASP A 117 4.18 12.75 -6.30
C ASP A 117 3.45 11.46 -5.92
N PHE A 118 3.95 10.31 -6.38
CA PHE A 118 3.39 9.02 -6.02
C PHE A 118 3.55 8.75 -4.53
N ALA A 119 4.77 8.91 -3.98
CA ALA A 119 5.04 8.72 -2.56
C ALA A 119 4.18 9.65 -1.68
N ARG A 120 4.09 10.94 -2.04
CA ARG A 120 3.24 11.92 -1.35
C ARG A 120 1.76 11.56 -1.41
N ARG A 121 1.25 11.14 -2.57
CA ARG A 121 -0.14 10.68 -2.73
C ARG A 121 -0.42 9.38 -1.98
N ALA A 122 0.60 8.58 -1.72
CA ALA A 122 0.51 7.37 -0.91
C ALA A 122 0.67 7.65 0.59
N GLY A 123 0.83 8.91 1.01
CA GLY A 123 0.94 9.31 2.41
C GLY A 123 2.36 9.21 2.98
N LEU A 124 3.39 9.11 2.11
CA LEU A 124 4.80 8.92 2.46
C LEU A 124 5.65 10.18 2.24
N GLY A 125 5.10 11.37 2.47
CA GLY A 125 5.79 12.64 2.19
C GLY A 125 7.07 12.93 2.98
N GLU A 126 7.48 12.05 3.90
CA GLU A 126 8.78 12.14 4.58
C GLU A 126 9.91 11.36 3.88
N LEU A 127 9.57 10.51 2.90
CA LEU A 127 10.55 9.72 2.15
C LEU A 127 11.25 10.52 1.03
N ASP A 128 11.01 11.83 0.95
CA ASP A 128 11.52 12.70 -0.13
C ASP A 128 13.04 12.52 -0.36
N GLY A 129 13.83 12.48 0.71
CA GLY A 129 15.29 12.30 0.63
C GLY A 129 15.75 10.86 0.32
N GLU A 130 15.00 9.85 0.76
CA GLU A 130 15.32 8.44 0.47
C GLU A 130 15.00 8.07 -0.98
N VAL A 131 13.89 8.60 -1.50
CA VAL A 131 13.46 8.46 -2.89
C VAL A 131 14.49 9.11 -3.82
N GLU A 132 14.95 10.32 -3.50
CA GLU A 132 15.99 11.02 -4.28
C GLU A 132 17.30 10.22 -4.33
N ALA A 133 17.77 9.75 -3.17
CA ALA A 133 18.99 8.95 -3.07
C ALA A 133 18.85 7.59 -3.77
N ALA A 134 17.67 6.98 -3.77
CA ALA A 134 17.42 5.75 -4.50
C ALA A 134 17.41 5.98 -6.02
N LEU A 135 16.73 7.02 -6.49
CA LEU A 135 16.67 7.37 -7.91
C LEU A 135 18.08 7.66 -8.46
N HIS A 136 18.88 8.45 -7.76
CA HIS A 136 20.26 8.75 -8.16
C HIS A 136 21.17 7.52 -8.23
N ARG A 137 20.96 6.53 -7.37
CA ARG A 137 21.75 5.29 -7.35
C ARG A 137 21.43 4.36 -8.52
N HIS A 138 20.18 4.34 -8.97
CA HIS A 138 19.68 3.34 -9.93
C HIS A 138 19.40 3.87 -11.34
N SER A 139 19.44 5.18 -11.56
CA SER A 139 19.19 5.86 -12.84
C SER A 139 20.39 5.89 -13.80
N SER A 140 21.44 5.11 -13.54
CA SER A 140 22.70 5.12 -14.33
C SER A 140 23.27 6.52 -14.59
N GLY A 141 23.03 7.48 -13.69
CA GLY A 141 23.46 8.88 -13.80
C GLY A 141 22.48 9.82 -14.51
N SER A 142 21.26 9.37 -14.85
CA SER A 142 20.18 10.21 -15.37
C SER A 142 19.24 10.71 -14.26
N SER A 143 18.37 11.68 -14.53
CA SER A 143 17.42 12.22 -13.53
C SER A 143 16.08 11.48 -13.51
N SER A 144 16.02 10.32 -14.16
CA SER A 144 14.80 9.56 -14.41
C SER A 144 15.13 8.08 -14.52
N LEU A 145 14.21 7.20 -14.17
CA LEU A 145 14.37 5.75 -14.33
C LEU A 145 13.69 5.29 -15.61
N THR A 146 14.44 4.63 -16.48
CA THR A 146 13.83 3.84 -17.57
C THR A 146 13.14 2.60 -17.00
N LEU A 147 12.23 2.00 -17.77
CA LEU A 147 11.59 0.73 -17.38
C LEU A 147 12.61 -0.37 -17.06
N ALA A 148 13.70 -0.44 -17.83
CA ALA A 148 14.75 -1.44 -17.62
C ALA A 148 15.47 -1.24 -16.27
N GLU A 149 15.78 0.02 -15.93
CA GLU A 149 16.40 0.38 -14.64
C GLU A 149 15.44 0.17 -13.47
N PHE A 150 14.17 0.51 -13.64
CA PHE A 150 13.12 0.23 -12.65
C PHE A 150 12.97 -1.27 -12.40
N LYS A 151 12.90 -2.10 -13.45
CA LYS A 151 12.85 -3.56 -13.34
C LYS A 151 14.10 -4.11 -12.65
N ALA A 152 15.28 -3.59 -12.98
CA ALA A 152 16.54 -4.01 -12.35
C ALA A 152 16.58 -3.64 -10.86
N TRP A 153 16.17 -2.44 -10.50
CA TRP A 153 16.09 -1.97 -9.11
C TRP A 153 15.05 -2.76 -8.29
N TRP A 154 13.91 -3.11 -8.88
CA TRP A 154 12.92 -3.96 -8.23
C TRP A 154 13.46 -5.38 -7.97
N LYS A 155 14.12 -5.96 -8.97
CA LYS A 155 14.68 -7.31 -8.91
C LYS A 155 15.94 -7.41 -8.05
N SER A 156 16.69 -6.32 -7.86
CA SER A 156 17.85 -6.30 -6.96
C SER A 156 17.45 -6.42 -5.49
N GLY A 157 16.18 -6.09 -5.16
CA GLY A 157 15.68 -6.11 -3.78
C GLY A 157 16.22 -4.97 -2.91
N GLU A 158 16.97 -4.03 -3.51
CA GLU A 158 17.54 -2.86 -2.83
C GLU A 158 16.54 -1.71 -2.69
N MET A 159 15.36 -1.85 -3.30
CA MET A 159 14.25 -0.93 -3.11
C MET A 159 13.76 -1.01 -1.66
N ASP A 160 13.66 0.16 -1.01
CA ASP A 160 13.17 0.27 0.35
C ASP A 160 11.84 -0.49 0.53
N GLY A 161 11.71 -1.19 1.66
CA GLY A 161 10.58 -2.07 1.92
C GLY A 161 9.25 -1.33 1.95
N LEU A 162 9.24 -0.09 2.46
CA LEU A 162 8.04 0.75 2.54
C LEU A 162 7.67 1.29 1.16
N LEU A 163 8.64 1.78 0.38
CA LEU A 163 8.41 2.23 -1.00
C LEU A 163 7.92 1.07 -1.89
N ARG A 164 8.57 -0.09 -1.80
CA ARG A 164 8.21 -1.30 -2.56
C ARG A 164 6.81 -1.80 -2.20
N ALA A 165 6.50 -1.91 -0.91
CA ALA A 165 5.17 -2.32 -0.45
C ALA A 165 4.10 -1.32 -0.90
N THR A 166 4.44 -0.03 -0.99
CA THR A 166 3.49 1.02 -1.38
C THR A 166 3.22 1.04 -2.88
N LEU A 167 4.26 0.87 -3.69
CA LEU A 167 4.12 0.62 -5.13
C LEU A 167 3.24 -0.60 -5.39
N TYR A 168 3.51 -1.70 -4.68
CA TYR A 168 2.74 -2.94 -4.81
C TYR A 168 1.29 -2.79 -4.34
N ARG A 169 1.02 -2.14 -3.21
CA ARG A 169 -0.35 -1.92 -2.70
C ARG A 169 -1.20 -1.11 -3.67
N ARG A 170 -0.62 -0.07 -4.29
CA ARG A 170 -1.35 0.75 -5.26
C ARG A 170 -1.58 0.02 -6.59
N TYR A 171 -0.60 -0.78 -7.02
CA TYR A 171 -0.77 -1.73 -8.12
C TYR A 171 -1.92 -2.71 -7.80
N ALA A 172 -1.87 -3.40 -6.67
CA ALA A 172 -2.89 -4.39 -6.26
C ALA A 172 -4.29 -3.78 -6.14
N ALA A 173 -4.41 -2.55 -5.64
CA ALA A 173 -5.67 -1.81 -5.57
C ALA A 173 -6.24 -1.48 -6.96
N SER A 174 -5.38 -1.09 -7.92
CA SER A 174 -5.77 -0.79 -9.30
C SER A 174 -6.09 -2.06 -10.09
N PHE A 175 -5.32 -3.13 -9.87
CA PHE A 175 -5.50 -4.46 -10.44
C PHE A 175 -6.82 -5.12 -10.00
N ARG A 176 -7.17 -5.03 -8.69
CA ARG A 176 -8.48 -5.49 -8.19
C ARG A 176 -9.64 -4.71 -8.81
N LYS A 177 -9.45 -3.42 -9.10
CA LYS A 177 -10.46 -2.58 -9.75
C LYS A 177 -10.67 -2.95 -11.24
N LEU A 178 -9.61 -3.38 -11.92
CA LEU A 178 -9.65 -3.87 -13.31
C LEU A 178 -10.27 -5.27 -13.45
N LYS A 179 -9.94 -6.23 -12.56
CA LYS A 179 -10.60 -7.54 -12.53
C LYS A 179 -12.04 -7.51 -12.02
N GLY A 180 -12.38 -6.57 -11.13
CA GLY A 180 -13.77 -6.33 -10.73
C GLY A 180 -14.66 -5.77 -11.84
N GLN A 181 -14.08 -5.22 -12.92
CA GLN A 181 -14.81 -4.72 -14.08
C GLN A 181 -14.89 -5.73 -15.24
N THR A 182 -14.04 -6.77 -15.26
CA THR A 182 -14.07 -7.86 -16.26
C THR A 182 -14.86 -9.09 -15.78
N GLY A 183 -15.88 -8.85 -14.94
CA GLY A 183 -16.83 -9.86 -14.44
C GLY A 183 -18.14 -9.93 -15.22
N VAL A 184 -18.17 -9.54 -16.50
CA VAL A 184 -19.32 -9.79 -17.38
C VAL A 184 -18.84 -10.21 -18.77
N ALA A 185 -19.35 -11.36 -19.21
CA ALA A 185 -19.28 -11.96 -20.55
C ALA A 185 -18.00 -12.70 -20.93
N PHE A 186 -17.95 -14.00 -20.64
CA PHE A 186 -18.00 -15.10 -21.61
C PHE A 186 -18.75 -16.24 -20.87
N GLY A 187 -19.88 -16.78 -21.33
CA GLY A 187 -20.05 -17.40 -22.64
C GLY A 187 -19.85 -18.90 -22.45
#